data_AF-A0A6P7FW26-F1
#
_entry.id   AF-A0A6P7FW26-F1
#
_cell.length_a   1.000
_cell.length_b   1.000
_cell.length_c   1.000
_cell.angle_alpha   90.00
_cell.angle_beta   90.00
_cell.angle_gamma   90.00
#
_symmetry.space_group_name_H-M   'P 1'
#
loop_
_entity.id
_entity.type
_entity.pdbx_description
1 polymer ?
#
loop_
_entity_poly.entity_id
_entity_poly.type
_entity_poly.pdbx_seq_one_letter_code
_entity_poly.pdbx_strand_id
1 'polypeptide(L)'
;MLYMVVMTLQLTMYCMFGNAVTNEAKEVPYSIFECDWLTADRDFKKSCILTMVRAGKPLVFTAGKFVSLTFETSLCVIKGAYSAFAVLKNTGN
;
A
#
# COMPACT_ATOMS: atom_id res chain seq x y z
N MET A 1 -11.30 -6.84 -23.95
CA MET A 1 -10.01 -7.26 -23.35
C MET A 1 -9.16 -6.08 -22.90
N LEU A 2 -8.89 -5.09 -23.77
CA LEU A 2 -8.14 -3.87 -23.40
C LEU A 2 -8.66 -3.15 -22.13
N TYR A 3 -9.97 -3.00 -21.98
CA TYR A 3 -10.56 -2.35 -20.81
C TYR A 3 -10.23 -3.05 -19.48
N MET A 4 -10.34 -4.39 -19.44
CA MET A 4 -10.01 -5.14 -18.22
C MET A 4 -8.53 -5.04 -17.89
N VAL A 5 -7.66 -5.14 -18.91
CA VAL A 5 -6.20 -5.00 -18.73
C VAL A 5 -5.83 -3.63 -18.17
N VAL A 6 -6.41 -2.55 -18.71
CA VAL A 6 -6.13 -1.18 -18.25
C VAL A 6 -6.62 -0.95 -16.82
N MET A 7 -7.83 -1.41 -16.48
CA MET A 7 -8.37 -1.27 -15.13
C MET A 7 -7.56 -2.03 -14.08
N THR A 8 -7.12 -3.24 -14.42
CA THR A 8 -6.22 -4.02 -13.58
C THR A 8 -4.86 -3.34 -13.40
N LEU A 9 -4.26 -2.84 -14.48
CA LEU A 9 -2.99 -2.10 -14.43
C LEU A 9 -3.07 -0.86 -13.56
N GLN A 10 -4.13 -0.06 -13.71
CA GLN A 10 -4.37 1.11 -12.86
C GLN A 10 -4.46 0.70 -11.39
N LEU A 11 -5.25 -0.33 -11.07
CA LEU A 11 -5.37 -0.83 -9.70
C LEU A 11 -4.00 -1.28 -9.15
N THR A 12 -3.23 -2.04 -9.92
CA THR A 12 -1.88 -2.48 -9.51
C THR A 12 -0.94 -1.30 -9.27
N MET A 13 -0.96 -0.28 -10.13
CA MET A 13 -0.16 0.94 -9.94
C MET A 13 -0.53 1.65 -8.64
N TYR A 14 -1.82 1.89 -8.38
CA TYR A 14 -2.28 2.52 -7.14
C TYR A 14 -1.87 1.72 -5.90
N CYS A 15 -1.96 0.38 -5.95
CA CYS A 15 -1.54 -0.49 -4.86
C CYS A 15 -0.03 -0.44 -4.61
N MET A 16 0.78 -0.44 -5.69
CA MET A 16 2.24 -0.35 -5.57
C MET A 16 2.69 0.97 -4.95
N PHE A 17 2.16 2.10 -5.43
CA PHE A 17 2.49 3.41 -4.86
C PHE A 17 2.04 3.50 -3.39
N GLY A 18 0.85 3.00 -3.06
CA GLY A 18 0.38 2.94 -1.67
C GLY A 18 1.30 2.12 -0.77
N ASN A 19 1.78 0.96 -1.26
CA ASN A 19 2.69 0.11 -0.51
C ASN A 19 4.08 0.72 -0.36
N ALA A 20 4.64 1.31 -1.42
CA ALA A 20 5.94 1.99 -1.38
C ALA A 20 5.93 3.17 -0.38
N VAL A 21 4.92 4.04 -0.47
CA VAL A 21 4.74 5.16 0.47
C VAL A 21 4.57 4.66 1.90
N THR A 22 3.85 3.55 2.11
CA THR A 22 3.70 2.94 3.44
C THR A 22 5.01 2.37 3.97
N ASN A 23 5.84 1.80 3.10
CA ASN A 23 7.14 1.26 3.49
C ASN A 23 8.09 2.38 3.91
N GLU A 24 8.21 3.43 3.08
CA GLU A 24 9.01 4.62 3.38
C GLU A 24 8.51 5.33 4.66
N ALA A 25 7.19 5.43 4.85
CA ALA A 25 6.60 6.04 6.04
C ALA A 25 6.94 5.28 7.34
N LYS A 26 7.28 3.98 7.28
CA LYS A 26 7.75 3.21 8.46
C LYS A 26 9.17 3.56 8.86
N GLU A 27 10.00 4.04 7.92
CA GLU A 27 11.39 4.41 8.20
C GLU A 27 11.50 5.85 8.73
N VAL A 28 10.53 6.71 8.42
CA VAL A 28 10.42 8.08 8.95
C VAL A 28 10.57 8.17 10.49
N PRO A 29 9.83 7.40 11.31
CA PRO A 29 9.99 7.48 12.77
C PRO A 29 11.37 7.03 13.25
N TYR A 30 12.03 6.11 12.55
CA TYR A 30 13.40 5.68 12.89
C TYR A 30 14.41 6.80 12.62
N SER A 31 14.30 7.46 11.46
CA SER A 31 15.13 8.62 11.12
C SER A 31 14.93 9.81 12.08
N ILE A 32 13.68 10.07 12.51
CA ILE A 32 13.40 11.11 13.51
C ILE A 32 14.01 10.74 14.87
N PHE A 33 14.04 9.46 15.23
CA PHE A 33 14.63 8.99 16.48
C PHE A 33 16.17 9.11 16.50
N GLU A 34 16.83 8.92 15.35
CA GLU A 34 18.27 9.14 15.18
C GLU A 34 18.67 10.63 15.12
N CYS A 35 17.71 11.53 14.86
CA CYS A 35 17.97 12.96 14.88
C CYS A 35 18.30 13.44 16.31
N ASP A 36 19.00 14.57 16.49
CA ASP A 36 19.31 15.13 17.82
C ASP A 36 18.09 15.80 18.48
N TRP A 37 16.98 15.06 18.57
CA TRP A 37 15.68 15.50 19.09
C TRP A 37 15.69 15.73 20.61
N LEU A 38 16.75 15.30 21.30
CA LEU A 38 16.95 15.57 22.72
C LEU A 38 17.33 17.02 23.00
N THR A 39 18.17 17.61 22.14
CA THR A 39 18.68 18.98 22.26
C THR A 39 17.71 20.03 21.67
N ALA A 40 16.70 19.57 20.93
CA ALA A 40 15.74 20.43 20.24
C ALA A 40 14.66 21.03 21.15
N ASP A 41 14.08 22.14 20.70
CA ASP A 41 13.08 22.90 21.42
C ASP A 41 11.80 22.10 21.72
N ARG A 42 11.06 22.50 22.75
CA ARG A 42 9.88 21.77 23.25
C ARG A 42 8.78 21.65 22.18
N ASP A 43 8.65 22.63 21.30
CA ASP A 43 7.69 22.61 20.20
C ASP A 43 8.13 21.68 19.07
N PHE A 44 9.43 21.59 18.79
CA PHE A 44 9.99 20.63 17.85
C PHE A 44 9.82 19.19 18.34
N LYS A 45 10.03 18.96 19.65
CA LYS A 45 9.86 17.66 20.29
C LYS A 45 8.42 17.15 20.20
N LYS A 46 7.44 18.03 20.42
CA LYS A 46 6.01 17.72 20.24
C LYS A 46 5.69 17.38 18.79
N SER A 47 6.19 18.17 17.83
CA SER A 47 5.99 17.89 16.40
C SER A 47 6.62 16.55 15.98
N CYS A 48 7.82 16.21 16.45
CA CYS A 48 8.45 14.92 16.19
C CYS A 48 7.61 13.75 16.69
N ILE A 49 7.14 13.80 17.95
CA ILE A 49 6.28 12.74 18.53
C ILE A 49 4.97 12.61 17.74
N LEU A 50 4.35 13.74 17.38
CA LEU A 50 3.09 13.75 16.64
C LEU A 50 3.27 13.19 15.22
N THR A 51 4.40 13.49 14.57
CA THR A 51 4.79 12.91 13.28
C THR A 51 5.10 11.42 13.39
N MET A 52 5.83 10.96 14.41
CA MET A 52 6.06 9.53 14.66
C MET A 52 4.74 8.75 14.86
N VAL A 53 3.81 9.29 15.66
CA VAL A 53 2.51 8.64 15.90
C VAL A 53 1.66 8.58 14.63
N ARG A 54 1.72 9.63 13.78
CA ARG A 54 1.00 9.66 12.50
C ARG A 54 1.64 8.76 11.45
N ALA A 55 2.96 8.71 11.37
CA ALA A 55 3.72 7.86 10.45
C ALA A 55 3.68 6.38 10.87
N GLY A 56 3.58 6.10 12.16
CA GLY A 56 3.45 4.75 12.71
C GLY A 56 2.09 4.10 12.47
N LYS A 57 1.06 4.86 12.07
CA LYS A 57 -0.18 4.28 11.55
C LYS A 57 0.08 3.81 10.12
N PRO A 58 0.11 2.50 9.86
CA PRO A 58 0.37 2.03 8.51
C PRO A 58 -0.80 2.49 7.64
N LEU A 59 -0.49 3.30 6.63
CA LEU A 59 -1.40 3.69 5.55
C LEU A 59 -1.65 2.47 4.65
N VAL A 60 -2.11 1.36 5.25
CA VAL A 60 -2.52 0.18 4.51
C VAL A 60 -3.77 0.58 3.75
N PHE A 61 -3.60 0.90 2.47
CA PHE A 61 -4.69 0.96 1.51
C PHE A 61 -5.39 -0.39 1.58
N THR A 62 -6.51 -0.42 2.28
CA THR A 62 -7.28 -1.64 2.50
C THR A 62 -8.51 -1.50 1.61
N ALA A 63 -8.63 -2.33 0.57
CA ALA A 63 -9.85 -2.36 -0.22
C ALA A 63 -11.00 -2.82 0.69
N GLY A 64 -11.91 -1.90 0.98
CA GLY A 64 -13.12 -2.17 1.76
C GLY A 64 -12.86 -2.74 3.16
N LYS A 65 -11.70 -2.51 3.80
CA LYS A 65 -11.36 -3.04 5.14
C LYS A 65 -11.09 -4.56 5.22
N PHE A 66 -11.13 -5.29 4.09
CA PHE A 66 -10.98 -6.76 4.05
C PHE A 66 -9.72 -7.27 3.36
N VAL A 67 -9.14 -6.50 2.42
CA VAL A 67 -7.93 -6.92 1.68
C VAL A 67 -6.87 -5.83 1.80
N SER A 68 -5.77 -6.15 2.46
CA SER A 68 -4.52 -5.38 2.37
C SER A 68 -4.10 -5.36 0.91
N LEU A 69 -4.10 -4.19 0.26
CA LEU A 69 -3.71 -4.05 -1.14
C LEU A 69 -2.19 -4.12 -1.28
N THR A 70 -1.63 -5.30 -1.04
CA THR A 70 -0.25 -5.65 -1.37
C THR A 70 -0.17 -6.15 -2.81
N PHE A 71 1.02 -6.04 -3.42
CA PHE A 71 1.30 -6.55 -4.78
C PHE A 71 0.84 -8.01 -4.98
N GLU A 72 1.05 -8.85 -3.96
CA GLU A 72 0.55 -10.23 -3.84
C GLU A 72 -0.96 -10.35 -4.09
N THR A 73 -1.77 -9.48 -3.47
CA THR A 73 -3.23 -9.52 -3.59
C THR A 73 -3.70 -9.07 -4.96
N SER A 74 -3.04 -8.07 -5.55
CA SER A 74 -3.32 -7.64 -6.92
C SER A 74 -3.08 -8.80 -7.91
N LEU A 75 -1.97 -9.54 -7.75
CA LEU A 75 -1.68 -10.73 -8.54
C LEU A 75 -2.71 -11.84 -8.31
N CYS A 76 -3.16 -12.04 -7.07
CA CYS A 76 -4.20 -13.01 -6.75
C CYS A 76 -5.52 -12.69 -7.48
N VAL A 77 -5.93 -11.42 -7.50
CA VAL A 77 -7.12 -10.97 -8.24
C VAL A 77 -6.99 -11.24 -9.74
N ILE A 78 -5.81 -10.95 -10.32
CA ILE A 78 -5.52 -11.21 -11.74
C ILE A 78 -5.61 -12.71 -12.05
N LYS A 79 -4.99 -13.54 -11.22
CA LYS A 79 -5.02 -15.00 -11.36
C LYS A 79 -6.45 -15.53 -11.26
N GLY A 80 -7.23 -15.03 -10.32
CA GLY A 80 -8.65 -15.39 -10.16
C GLY A 80 -9.48 -15.01 -11.40
N ALA A 81 -9.32 -13.79 -11.90
CA ALA A 81 -10.00 -13.32 -13.11
C ALA A 81 -9.59 -14.14 -14.36
N TYR A 82 -8.31 -14.45 -14.51
CA TYR A 82 -7.82 -15.28 -15.61
C TYR A 82 -8.32 -16.72 -15.52
N SER A 83 -8.36 -17.31 -14.32
CA SER A 83 -8.90 -18.64 -14.08
C SER A 83 -10.38 -18.71 -14.44
N ALA A 84 -11.19 -17.75 -13.99
CA ALA A 84 -12.60 -17.65 -14.36
C ALA A 84 -12.80 -17.52 -15.87
N PHE A 85 -11.96 -16.70 -16.53
CA PHE A 85 -11.98 -16.55 -17.98
C PHE A 85 -11.57 -17.84 -18.70
N ALA A 86 -10.55 -18.54 -18.22
CA ALA A 86 -10.08 -19.80 -18.79
C ALA A 86 -11.12 -20.92 -18.67
N VAL A 87 -11.83 -21.00 -17.54
CA VAL A 87 -12.94 -21.95 -17.34
C VAL A 87 -14.06 -21.64 -18.34
N LEU A 88 -14.55 -20.40 -18.40
CA LEU A 88 -15.60 -20.00 -19.35
C LEU A 88 -15.21 -20.29 -20.80
N LYS A 89 -13.94 -20.06 -21.16
CA LYS A 89 -13.44 -20.33 -22.51
C LYS A 89 -13.39 -21.84 -22.82
N ASN A 90 -13.04 -22.68 -21.85
CA ASN A 90 -13.00 -24.14 -22.01
C ASN A 90 -14.39 -24.79 -22.03
N THR A 91 -15.42 -24.16 -21.46
CA THR A 91 -16.80 -24.69 -21.47
C THR A 91 -17.57 -24.33 -22.75
N GLY A 92 -17.08 -23.37 -23.54
CA GLY A 92 -17.72 -22.91 -24.79
C GLY A 92 -17.24 -23.61 -26.06
N ASN A 93 -16.58 -24.76 -25.96
CA ASN A 93 -16.06 -25.58 -27.06
C ASN A 93 -16.41 -27.06 -26.84
#